data_AF-A0A0C1IL47-F1
#
_entry.id   AF-A0A0C1IL47-F1
#
_cell.length_a   1.000
_cell.length_b   1.000
_cell.length_c   1.000
_cell.angle_alpha   90.00
_cell.angle_beta   90.00
_cell.angle_gamma   90.00
#
_symmetry.space_group_name_H-M   'P 1'
#
loop_
_entity.id
_entity.type
_entity.pdbx_description
1 polymer ?
#
loop_
_entity_poly.entity_id
_entity_poly.type
_entity_poly.pdbx_seq_one_letter_code
_entity_poly.pdbx_strand_id
1 'polypeptide(L)'
;MSDGDFTKLRAIVHRNTGITIGETRKTMLVSRLRRRLREVEEPSFASYISRLASDPAEMQELTNRVTTNETYFYRTPRVWDYFQDVFLPEFQARGENLRMRVWSAAASTGEEAHTIGTILEQKRLEKPGFDYSVLGTDVSSRVLDVAQKGVYNGRSIARFRKEKPDLFASHMKGSDADGYKAVPQIRARLKFKLHNLLERLGGTSPFDVVFLRNVLIYFTDEDQEKILQHVRELIKPDGVLFIGESETLNNLRTGFEQLAPIIYRPSARVSSPCA
;
A
#
# COMPACT_ATOMS: atom_id res chain seq x y z
N MET A 1 13.04 -16.59 -24.82
CA MET A 1 12.23 -17.09 -23.69
C MET A 1 11.26 -18.06 -24.29
N SER A 2 11.29 -19.32 -23.83
CA SER A 2 10.30 -20.31 -24.24
C SER A 2 8.97 -20.07 -23.51
N ASP A 3 7.89 -20.71 -23.96
CA ASP A 3 6.61 -20.67 -23.24
C ASP A 3 6.69 -21.39 -21.88
N GLY A 4 7.56 -22.41 -21.77
CA GLY A 4 7.87 -23.07 -20.50
C GLY A 4 8.55 -22.13 -19.50
N ASP A 5 9.52 -21.32 -19.95
CA ASP A 5 10.17 -20.32 -19.10
C ASP A 5 9.17 -19.25 -18.64
N PHE A 6 8.29 -18.82 -19.54
CA PHE A 6 7.26 -17.83 -19.21
C PHE A 6 6.30 -18.34 -18.13
N THR A 7 5.85 -19.57 -18.27
CA THR A 7 4.94 -20.22 -17.32
C THR A 7 5.58 -20.31 -15.94
N LYS A 8 6.86 -20.71 -15.87
CA LYS A 8 7.63 -20.75 -14.62
C LYS A 8 7.80 -19.36 -14.00
N LEU A 9 8.18 -18.36 -14.79
CA LEU A 9 8.36 -16.98 -14.30
C LEU A 9 7.05 -16.37 -13.80
N ARG A 10 5.93 -16.60 -14.50
CA ARG A 10 4.61 -16.17 -14.02
C ARG A 10 4.29 -16.78 -12.67
N ALA A 11 4.52 -18.08 -12.50
CA ALA A 11 4.29 -18.77 -11.23
C ALA A 11 5.21 -18.26 -10.11
N ILE A 12 6.48 -17.96 -10.42
CA ILE A 12 7.43 -17.37 -9.46
C ILE A 12 6.97 -15.97 -9.04
N VAL A 13 6.61 -15.11 -9.99
CA VAL A 13 6.14 -13.74 -9.67
C VAL A 13 4.87 -13.80 -8.83
N HIS A 14 3.90 -14.63 -9.23
CA HIS A 14 2.65 -14.79 -8.50
C HIS A 14 2.91 -15.30 -7.08
N ARG A 15 3.76 -16.32 -6.88
CA ARG A 15 4.09 -16.81 -5.53
C ARG A 15 4.70 -15.73 -4.64
N ASN A 16 5.60 -14.91 -5.17
CA ASN A 16 6.36 -13.94 -4.38
C ASN A 16 5.63 -12.60 -4.18
N THR A 17 4.64 -12.29 -5.00
CA THR A 17 3.99 -10.95 -5.01
C THR A 17 2.47 -10.99 -5.05
N GLY A 18 1.88 -12.14 -5.38
CA GLY A 18 0.47 -12.33 -5.76
C GLY A 18 0.05 -11.68 -7.07
N ILE A 19 0.95 -10.95 -7.75
CA ILE A 19 0.63 -10.29 -9.02
C ILE A 19 0.45 -11.36 -10.10
N THR A 20 -0.72 -11.35 -10.73
CA THR A 20 -1.02 -12.22 -11.87
C THR A 20 -0.50 -11.61 -13.16
N ILE A 21 0.47 -12.23 -13.83
CA ILE A 21 0.93 -11.79 -15.15
C ILE A 21 0.17 -12.54 -16.24
N GLY A 22 -0.83 -11.90 -16.85
CA GLY A 22 -1.50 -12.41 -18.04
C GLY A 22 -0.65 -12.31 -19.32
N GLU A 23 -1.09 -12.98 -20.39
CA GLU A 23 -0.38 -13.02 -21.69
C GLU A 23 -0.13 -11.62 -22.26
N THR A 24 -1.07 -10.69 -22.11
CA THR A 24 -0.94 -9.30 -22.57
C THR A 24 0.25 -8.57 -21.94
N ARG A 25 0.69 -8.98 -20.75
CA ARG A 25 1.84 -8.42 -20.03
C ARG A 25 3.15 -9.18 -20.28
N LYS A 26 3.14 -10.25 -21.09
CA LYS A 26 4.34 -11.05 -21.42
C LYS A 26 5.44 -10.21 -22.02
N THR A 27 5.14 -9.37 -23.00
CA THR A 27 6.13 -8.51 -23.68
C THR A 27 6.81 -7.53 -22.71
N MET A 28 6.04 -6.94 -21.79
CA MET A 28 6.58 -6.06 -20.74
C MET A 28 7.54 -6.82 -19.84
N LEU A 29 7.14 -8.01 -19.35
CA LEU A 29 7.97 -8.85 -18.49
C LEU A 29 9.28 -9.22 -19.20
N VAL A 30 9.19 -9.69 -20.44
CA VAL A 30 10.36 -10.06 -21.25
C VAL A 30 11.32 -8.90 -21.43
N SER A 31 10.80 -7.71 -21.74
CA SER A 31 11.62 -6.51 -21.92
C SER A 31 12.41 -6.17 -20.64
N ARG A 32 11.74 -6.13 -19.49
CA ARG A 32 12.35 -5.82 -18.19
C ARG A 32 13.40 -6.87 -17.78
N LEU A 33 13.10 -8.15 -18.00
CA LEU A 33 13.99 -9.25 -17.63
C LEU A 33 15.17 -9.42 -18.59
N ARG A 34 15.01 -9.21 -19.90
CA ARG A 34 16.14 -9.26 -20.86
C ARG A 34 17.25 -8.28 -20.48
N ARG A 35 16.88 -7.09 -19.99
CA ARG A 35 17.84 -6.13 -19.46
C ARG A 35 18.53 -6.69 -18.22
N ARG A 36 17.77 -7.28 -17.28
CA ARG A 36 18.32 -7.86 -16.05
C ARG A 36 19.29 -9.02 -16.34
N LEU A 37 18.94 -9.94 -17.24
CA LEU A 37 19.81 -11.05 -17.65
C LEU A 37 21.20 -10.56 -18.08
N ARG A 38 21.28 -9.46 -18.84
CA ARG A 38 22.57 -8.86 -19.22
C ARG A 38 23.33 -8.25 -18.04
N GLU A 39 22.62 -7.61 -17.11
CA GLU A 39 23.22 -7.01 -15.91
C GLU A 39 23.82 -8.06 -14.97
N VAL A 40 23.26 -9.28 -14.96
CA VAL A 40 23.71 -10.39 -14.11
C VAL A 40 24.45 -11.49 -14.86
N GLU A 41 24.78 -11.23 -16.13
CA GLU A 41 25.53 -12.12 -17.03
C GLU A 41 24.91 -13.52 -17.20
N GLU A 42 23.58 -13.61 -17.12
CA GLU A 42 22.84 -14.86 -17.29
C GLU A 42 22.58 -15.15 -18.79
N PRO A 43 23.06 -16.28 -19.32
CA PRO A 43 22.99 -16.58 -20.76
C PRO A 43 21.58 -16.89 -21.26
N SER A 44 20.65 -17.22 -20.35
CA SER A 44 19.29 -17.64 -20.71
C SER A 44 18.27 -17.34 -19.61
N PHE A 45 16.98 -17.40 -19.96
CA PHE A 45 15.92 -17.33 -18.97
C PHE A 45 15.89 -18.56 -18.07
N ALA A 46 16.26 -19.74 -18.58
CA ALA A 46 16.33 -20.95 -17.79
C ALA A 46 17.39 -20.86 -16.68
N SER A 47 18.59 -20.36 -17.01
CA SER A 47 19.66 -20.14 -16.03
C SER A 47 19.28 -19.07 -15.00
N TYR A 48 18.66 -17.98 -15.44
CA TYR A 48 18.10 -16.95 -14.55
C TYR A 48 17.05 -17.52 -13.58
N ILE A 49 16.13 -18.39 -14.05
CA ILE A 49 15.15 -19.06 -13.18
C ILE A 49 15.84 -19.92 -12.13
N SER A 50 16.89 -20.66 -12.49
CA SER A 50 17.67 -21.43 -11.51
C SER A 50 18.36 -20.54 -10.48
N ARG A 51 18.89 -19.39 -10.89
CA ARG A 51 19.47 -18.41 -9.96
C ARG A 51 18.44 -17.90 -8.96
N LEU A 52 17.24 -17.52 -9.42
CA LEU A 52 16.16 -17.04 -8.56
C LEU A 52 15.83 -18.02 -7.42
N ALA A 53 15.96 -19.32 -7.64
CA ALA A 53 15.69 -20.33 -6.62
C ALA A 53 16.73 -20.38 -5.48
N SER A 54 17.93 -19.84 -5.71
CA SER A 54 19.06 -19.90 -4.77
C SER A 54 19.54 -18.53 -4.28
N ASP A 55 19.08 -17.44 -4.89
CA ASP A 55 19.49 -16.06 -4.59
C ASP A 55 18.27 -15.21 -4.17
N PRO A 56 18.01 -15.08 -2.85
CA PRO A 56 16.92 -14.26 -2.34
C PRO A 56 17.02 -12.78 -2.72
N ALA A 57 18.23 -12.25 -2.91
CA ALA A 57 18.41 -10.86 -3.31
C ALA A 57 17.99 -10.67 -4.78
N GLU A 58 18.30 -11.62 -5.65
CA GLU A 58 17.81 -11.61 -7.04
C GLU A 58 16.29 -11.81 -7.11
N MET A 59 15.71 -12.62 -6.21
CA MET A 59 14.26 -12.74 -6.10
C MET A 59 13.60 -11.40 -5.74
N GLN A 60 14.18 -10.67 -4.79
CA GLN A 60 13.68 -9.34 -4.43
C GLN A 60 13.83 -8.35 -5.59
N GLU A 61 14.92 -8.44 -6.37
CA GLU A 61 15.13 -7.59 -7.53
C GLU A 61 14.15 -7.91 -8.67
N LEU A 62 13.80 -9.18 -8.88
CA LEU A 62 12.69 -9.57 -9.76
C LEU A 62 11.40 -8.87 -9.32
N THR A 63 11.05 -8.96 -8.04
CA THR A 63 9.86 -8.30 -7.46
C THR A 63 9.88 -6.79 -7.71
N ASN A 64 11.00 -6.12 -7.45
CA ASN A 64 11.15 -4.68 -7.67
C ASN A 64 10.92 -4.27 -9.13
N ARG A 65 11.20 -5.17 -10.08
CA ARG A 65 11.05 -4.92 -11.52
C ARG A 65 9.67 -5.23 -12.06
N VAL A 66 8.94 -6.17 -11.48
CA VAL A 66 7.63 -6.59 -12.01
C VAL A 66 6.47 -5.78 -11.44
N THR A 67 6.67 -5.13 -10.29
CA THR A 67 5.69 -4.24 -9.67
C THR A 67 5.42 -2.98 -10.52
N THR A 68 4.21 -2.44 -10.39
CA THR A 68 3.78 -1.17 -11.00
C THR A 68 3.42 -0.22 -9.85
N ASN A 69 4.11 0.91 -9.76
CA ASN A 69 4.21 1.68 -8.52
C ASN A 69 3.74 3.14 -8.69
N GLU A 70 2.71 3.39 -9.49
CA GLU A 70 2.19 4.75 -9.70
C GLU A 70 1.41 5.23 -8.47
N THR A 71 1.89 6.31 -7.85
CA THR A 71 1.24 6.95 -6.69
C THR A 71 1.58 8.44 -6.65
N TYR A 72 0.76 9.21 -5.95
CA TYR A 72 0.93 10.66 -5.77
C TYR A 72 0.14 11.13 -4.55
N PHE A 73 0.57 12.27 -4.00
CA PHE A 73 -0.07 12.86 -2.82
C PHE A 73 -1.54 13.18 -3.09
N TYR A 74 -2.40 12.92 -2.10
CA TYR A 74 -3.85 13.18 -2.17
C TYR A 74 -4.55 12.52 -3.39
N ARG A 75 -4.10 11.35 -3.83
CA ARG A 75 -4.77 10.55 -4.88
C ARG A 75 -6.20 10.18 -4.49
N THR A 76 -7.15 10.33 -5.42
CA THR A 76 -8.60 10.13 -5.21
C THR A 76 -9.16 11.04 -4.09
N PRO A 77 -9.48 12.31 -4.39
CA PRO A 77 -9.93 13.31 -3.40
C PRO A 77 -11.01 12.81 -2.43
N ARG A 78 -12.05 12.14 -2.94
CA ARG A 78 -13.18 11.62 -2.13
C ARG A 78 -12.80 10.73 -0.95
N VAL A 79 -11.67 10.01 -1.04
CA VAL A 79 -11.16 9.17 0.06
C VAL A 79 -10.73 10.05 1.23
N TRP A 80 -10.05 11.16 0.91
CA TRP A 80 -9.57 12.12 1.90
C TRP A 80 -10.70 12.96 2.48
N ASP A 81 -11.70 13.29 1.67
CA ASP A 81 -12.89 14.00 2.12
C ASP A 81 -13.64 13.16 3.17
N TYR A 82 -13.92 11.88 2.88
CA TYR A 82 -14.56 11.00 3.87
C TYR A 82 -13.68 10.78 5.11
N PHE A 83 -12.37 10.55 4.93
CA PHE A 83 -11.46 10.32 6.06
C PHE A 83 -11.43 11.53 7.00
N GLN A 84 -11.37 12.75 6.47
CA GLN A 84 -11.26 13.99 7.24
C GLN A 84 -12.60 14.48 7.80
N ASP A 85 -13.66 14.41 7.01
CA ASP A 85 -14.92 15.10 7.32
C ASP A 85 -15.93 14.16 8.00
N VAL A 86 -15.74 12.84 7.87
CA VAL A 86 -16.63 11.83 8.46
C VAL A 86 -15.92 11.00 9.52
N PHE A 87 -14.92 10.21 9.11
CA PHE A 87 -14.33 9.22 10.02
C PHE A 87 -13.52 9.85 11.15
N LEU A 88 -12.72 10.89 10.88
CA LEU A 88 -11.90 11.53 11.90
C LEU A 88 -12.75 12.15 13.04
N PRO A 89 -13.81 12.94 12.77
CA PRO A 89 -14.73 13.41 13.79
C PRO A 89 -15.37 12.27 14.61
N GLU A 90 -15.86 11.22 13.94
CA GLU A 90 -16.43 10.05 14.61
C GLU A 90 -15.43 9.34 15.53
N PHE A 91 -14.20 9.16 15.07
CA PHE A 91 -13.13 8.58 15.87
C PHE A 91 -12.83 9.45 17.09
N GLN A 92 -12.75 10.77 16.91
CA GLN A 92 -12.49 11.71 17.99
C GLN A 92 -13.60 11.78 19.05
N ALA A 93 -14.84 11.44 18.70
CA ALA A 93 -15.96 11.37 19.63
C ALA A 93 -15.89 10.14 20.57
N ARG A 94 -15.01 9.17 20.30
CA ARG A 94 -14.84 7.96 21.12
C ARG A 94 -14.20 8.22 22.49
N GLY A 95 -13.60 9.40 22.69
CA GLY A 95 -13.06 9.82 23.98
C GLY A 95 -11.83 10.73 23.90
N GLU A 96 -11.13 10.79 25.02
CA GLU A 96 -9.86 11.52 25.17
C GLU A 96 -8.66 10.57 25.06
N ASN A 97 -7.46 11.12 24.85
CA ASN A 97 -6.21 10.35 24.79
C ASN A 97 -6.20 9.21 23.76
N LEU A 98 -6.83 9.46 22.61
CA LEU A 98 -6.98 8.48 21.54
C LEU A 98 -5.71 8.34 20.70
N ARG A 99 -5.35 7.09 20.37
CA ARG A 99 -4.28 6.80 19.42
C ARG A 99 -4.81 6.06 18.19
N MET A 100 -4.81 6.72 17.04
CA MET A 100 -5.23 6.12 15.78
C MET A 100 -4.09 5.29 15.16
N ARG A 101 -4.40 4.06 14.74
CA ARG A 101 -3.48 3.20 14.00
C ARG A 101 -3.97 3.01 12.58
N VAL A 102 -3.15 3.42 11.61
CA VAL A 102 -3.46 3.34 10.18
C VAL A 102 -2.51 2.38 9.48
N TRP A 103 -3.03 1.57 8.57
CA TRP A 103 -2.25 0.75 7.66
C TRP A 103 -2.44 1.22 6.22
N SER A 104 -1.38 1.68 5.57
CA SER A 104 -1.30 1.87 4.11
C SER A 104 -0.71 0.58 3.51
N ALA A 105 -1.59 -0.27 3.00
CA ALA A 105 -1.29 -1.58 2.47
C ALA A 105 -1.06 -1.48 0.95
N ALA A 106 0.16 -1.75 0.49
CA ALA A 106 0.71 -1.35 -0.81
C ALA A 106 1.05 0.15 -0.89
N ALA A 107 1.87 0.61 0.04
CA ALA A 107 2.25 2.01 0.22
C ALA A 107 3.11 2.59 -0.92
N SER A 108 3.66 1.76 -1.81
CA SER A 108 4.54 2.17 -2.90
C SER A 108 5.68 3.08 -2.39
N THR A 109 5.94 4.20 -3.05
CA THR A 109 6.97 5.18 -2.70
C THR A 109 6.59 6.07 -1.50
N GLY A 110 5.44 5.83 -0.86
CA GLY A 110 5.09 6.40 0.44
C GLY A 110 4.18 7.62 0.40
N GLU A 111 3.79 8.14 -0.76
CA GLU A 111 2.95 9.34 -0.89
C GLU A 111 1.60 9.20 -0.15
N GLU A 112 0.98 8.02 -0.17
CA GLU A 112 -0.27 7.76 0.56
C GLU A 112 -0.04 7.84 2.08
N ALA A 113 0.96 7.12 2.60
CA ALA A 113 1.32 7.14 4.02
C ALA A 113 1.69 8.54 4.52
N HIS A 114 2.38 9.34 3.69
CA HIS A 114 2.74 10.72 4.03
C HIS A 114 1.55 11.68 3.92
N THR A 115 0.60 11.42 3.02
CA THR A 115 -0.69 12.15 2.96
C THR A 115 -1.48 11.91 4.25
N ILE A 116 -1.60 10.64 4.67
CA ILE A 116 -2.23 10.25 5.93
C ILE A 116 -1.54 10.94 7.11
N GLY A 117 -0.20 10.87 7.17
CA GLY A 117 0.57 11.50 8.23
C GLY A 117 0.39 13.01 8.30
N THR A 118 0.30 13.69 7.15
CA THR A 118 0.03 15.14 7.08
C THR A 118 -1.32 15.48 7.68
N ILE A 119 -2.38 14.78 7.24
CA ILE A 119 -3.75 14.98 7.75
C ILE A 119 -3.81 14.75 9.26
N LEU A 120 -3.21 13.65 9.73
CA LEU A 120 -3.26 13.28 11.14
C LEU A 120 -2.40 14.18 12.03
N GLU A 121 -1.28 14.71 11.52
CA GLU A 121 -0.46 15.66 12.27
C GLU A 121 -1.20 16.97 12.53
N GLN A 122 -1.98 17.47 11.57
CA GLN A 122 -2.84 18.62 11.80
C GLN A 122 -3.82 18.36 12.95
N LYS A 123 -4.50 17.21 12.91
CA LYS A 123 -5.46 16.83 13.96
C LYS A 123 -4.78 16.66 15.32
N ARG A 124 -3.55 16.16 15.35
CA ARG A 124 -2.72 16.04 16.55
C ARG A 124 -2.35 17.40 17.15
N LEU A 125 -2.14 18.42 16.32
CA LEU A 125 -1.86 19.78 16.77
C LEU A 125 -3.12 20.51 17.26
N GLU A 126 -4.28 20.20 16.67
CA GLU A 126 -5.58 20.79 17.03
C GLU A 126 -6.18 20.19 18.31
N LYS A 127 -6.01 18.88 18.55
CA LYS A 127 -6.65 18.16 19.65
C LYS A 127 -5.62 17.56 20.62
N PRO A 128 -5.41 18.17 21.80
CA PRO A 128 -4.60 17.59 22.86
C PRO A 128 -5.02 16.15 23.20
N GLY A 129 -4.04 15.27 23.43
CA GLY A 129 -4.27 13.85 23.72
C GLY A 129 -4.50 12.97 22.48
N PHE A 130 -4.77 13.53 21.30
CA PHE A 130 -4.77 12.72 20.07
C PHE A 130 -3.34 12.38 19.65
N ASP A 131 -3.09 11.12 19.29
CA ASP A 131 -1.84 10.66 18.67
C ASP A 131 -2.13 9.66 17.55
N TYR A 132 -1.10 9.32 16.76
CA TYR A 132 -1.27 8.36 15.68
C TYR A 132 -0.01 7.55 15.38
N SER A 133 -0.18 6.49 14.60
CA SER A 133 0.89 5.75 13.94
C SER A 133 0.42 5.23 12.59
N VAL A 134 1.29 5.28 11.59
CA VAL A 134 1.04 4.77 10.24
C VAL A 134 2.04 3.67 9.93
N LEU A 135 1.55 2.51 9.56
CA LEU A 135 2.36 1.45 8.97
C LEU A 135 2.14 1.47 7.45
N GLY A 136 3.19 1.68 6.67
CA GLY A 136 3.20 1.45 5.23
C GLY A 136 3.83 0.09 4.91
N THR A 137 3.16 -0.75 4.11
CA THR A 137 3.74 -2.00 3.64
C THR A 137 3.76 -2.08 2.13
N ASP A 138 4.78 -2.72 1.58
CA ASP A 138 4.88 -3.02 0.15
C ASP A 138 5.74 -4.27 -0.08
N VAL A 139 5.60 -4.89 -1.24
CA VAL A 139 6.41 -6.06 -1.63
C VAL A 139 7.72 -5.63 -2.33
N SER A 140 7.80 -4.38 -2.79
CA SER A 140 8.97 -3.82 -3.44
C SER A 140 9.87 -3.08 -2.45
N SER A 141 11.06 -3.62 -2.19
CA SER A 141 12.05 -2.97 -1.30
C SER A 141 12.49 -1.61 -1.84
N ARG A 142 12.59 -1.48 -3.16
CA ARG A 142 13.04 -0.23 -3.81
C ARG A 142 12.12 0.95 -3.53
N VAL A 143 10.80 0.73 -3.52
CA VAL A 143 9.84 1.81 -3.25
C VAL A 143 9.76 2.11 -1.75
N LEU A 144 9.91 1.10 -0.89
CA LEU A 144 10.01 1.31 0.55
C LEU A 144 11.24 2.12 0.95
N ASP A 145 12.37 1.96 0.26
CA ASP A 145 13.55 2.81 0.50
C ASP A 145 13.25 4.29 0.21
N VAL A 146 12.47 4.58 -0.84
CA VAL A 146 12.01 5.94 -1.15
C VAL A 146 11.04 6.43 -0.08
N ALA A 147 10.07 5.59 0.30
CA ALA A 147 9.08 5.91 1.32
C ALA A 147 9.73 6.23 2.67
N GLN A 148 10.71 5.44 3.08
CA GLN A 148 11.44 5.63 4.33
C GLN A 148 12.27 6.92 4.35
N LYS A 149 12.85 7.30 3.20
CA LYS A 149 13.56 8.57 3.05
C LYS A 149 12.59 9.76 3.01
N GLY A 150 11.40 9.54 2.45
CA GLY A 150 10.29 10.50 2.37
C GLY A 150 10.68 11.78 1.62
N VAL A 151 11.41 11.64 0.50
CA VAL A 151 11.88 12.77 -0.33
C VAL A 151 11.18 12.72 -1.69
N TYR A 152 10.45 13.77 -2.03
CA TYR A 152 9.59 13.80 -3.21
C TYR A 152 9.81 15.06 -4.04
N ASN A 153 9.77 14.91 -5.35
CA ASN A 153 9.89 16.01 -6.31
C ASN A 153 9.02 15.73 -7.55
N GLY A 154 8.96 16.69 -8.46
CA GLY A 154 8.26 16.53 -9.73
C GLY A 154 6.75 16.28 -9.57
N ARG A 155 6.21 15.39 -10.40
CA ARG A 155 4.76 15.26 -10.58
C ARG A 155 4.03 14.69 -9.37
N SER A 156 4.64 13.79 -8.58
CA SER A 156 3.93 13.12 -7.48
C SER A 156 3.56 14.07 -6.34
N ILE A 157 4.29 15.19 -6.20
CA ILE A 157 4.09 16.19 -5.16
C ILE A 157 3.55 17.53 -5.69
N ALA A 158 3.66 17.79 -6.99
CA ALA A 158 3.21 19.04 -7.61
C ALA A 158 1.74 19.36 -7.31
N ARG A 159 0.87 18.34 -7.35
CA ARG A 159 -0.56 18.50 -7.04
C ARG A 159 -0.79 18.96 -5.61
N PHE A 160 -0.07 18.38 -4.64
CA PHE A 160 -0.18 18.77 -3.23
C PHE A 160 0.21 20.24 -3.03
N ARG A 161 1.35 20.67 -3.59
CA ARG A 161 1.80 22.06 -3.53
C ARG A 161 0.79 23.03 -4.15
N LYS A 162 0.17 22.65 -5.27
CA LYS A 162 -0.80 23.50 -5.98
C LYS A 162 -2.16 23.58 -5.27
N GLU A 163 -2.69 22.44 -4.82
CA GLU A 163 -4.07 22.36 -4.30
C GLU A 163 -4.16 22.67 -2.80
N LYS A 164 -3.06 22.53 -2.05
CA LYS A 164 -3.02 22.74 -0.59
C LYS A 164 -1.75 23.48 -0.16
N PRO A 165 -1.50 24.71 -0.66
CA PRO A 165 -0.23 25.42 -0.48
C PRO A 165 0.14 25.66 0.99
N ASP A 166 -0.83 25.98 1.85
CA ASP A 166 -0.56 26.25 3.27
C ASP A 166 -0.15 24.99 4.04
N LEU A 167 -0.82 23.86 3.75
CA LEU A 167 -0.47 22.55 4.31
C LEU A 167 0.88 22.08 3.82
N PHE A 168 1.14 22.28 2.54
CA PHE A 168 2.42 22.00 1.94
C PHE A 168 3.55 22.79 2.62
N ALA A 169 3.40 24.11 2.78
CA ALA A 169 4.42 24.96 3.40
C ALA A 169 4.69 24.62 4.88
N SER A 170 3.65 24.23 5.62
CA SER A 170 3.75 23.86 7.03
C SER A 170 4.36 22.47 7.24
N HIS A 171 4.04 21.49 6.40
CA HIS A 171 4.39 20.08 6.63
C HIS A 171 5.45 19.51 5.70
N MET A 172 5.81 20.21 4.62
CA MET A 172 6.87 19.81 3.68
C MET A 172 8.00 20.84 3.70
N LYS A 173 9.25 20.37 3.85
CA LYS A 173 10.47 21.20 3.84
C LYS A 173 11.42 20.74 2.75
N GLY A 174 12.05 21.69 2.07
CA GLY A 174 12.98 21.41 0.98
C GLY A 174 12.78 22.35 -0.21
N SER A 175 13.28 21.93 -1.36
CA SER A 175 13.30 22.70 -2.60
C SER A 175 12.96 21.79 -3.79
N ASP A 176 12.67 22.37 -4.96
CA ASP A 176 12.49 21.59 -6.19
C ASP A 176 13.79 20.87 -6.62
N ALA A 177 14.96 21.39 -6.23
CA ALA A 177 16.26 20.80 -6.55
C ALA A 177 16.59 19.60 -5.64
N ASP A 178 16.39 19.73 -4.32
CA ASP A 178 16.74 18.71 -3.33
C ASP A 178 15.59 17.73 -3.03
N GLY A 179 14.39 18.08 -3.49
CA GLY A 179 13.13 17.45 -3.12
C GLY A 179 12.59 17.94 -1.79
N TYR A 180 11.29 17.72 -1.60
CA TYR A 180 10.56 18.05 -0.40
C TYR A 180 10.40 16.83 0.49
N LYS A 181 10.54 17.05 1.80
CA LYS A 181 10.40 16.02 2.83
C LYS A 181 9.35 16.42 3.84
N ALA A 182 8.58 15.44 4.31
CA ALA A 182 7.69 15.67 5.43
C ALA A 182 8.50 16.05 6.69
N VAL A 183 7.93 16.92 7.52
CA VAL A 183 8.54 17.34 8.79
C VAL A 183 8.85 16.13 9.70
N PRO A 184 9.88 16.22 10.58
CA PRO A 184 10.28 15.11 11.45
C PRO A 184 9.14 14.49 12.28
N GLN A 185 8.17 15.30 12.70
CA GLN A 185 7.03 14.89 13.53
C GLN A 185 6.13 13.88 12.81
N ILE A 186 5.92 14.05 11.50
CA ILE A 186 5.18 13.09 10.67
C ILE A 186 6.03 11.81 10.54
N ARG A 187 7.28 11.94 10.10
CA ARG A 187 8.15 10.81 9.80
C ARG A 187 8.40 9.90 11.01
N ALA A 188 8.46 10.46 12.22
CA ALA A 188 8.61 9.70 13.45
C ALA A 188 7.43 8.76 13.75
N ARG A 189 6.26 8.99 13.13
CA ARG A 189 5.04 8.20 13.30
C ARG A 189 4.77 7.25 12.14
N LEU A 190 5.59 7.31 11.09
CA LEU A 190 5.52 6.43 9.94
C LEU A 190 6.57 5.32 10.07
N LYS A 191 6.15 4.08 9.87
CA LYS A 191 7.05 2.92 9.73
C LYS A 191 6.77 2.24 8.42
N PHE A 192 7.82 1.79 7.74
CA PHE A 192 7.72 1.05 6.48
C PHE A 192 8.26 -0.37 6.66
N LYS A 193 7.57 -1.36 6.08
CA LYS A 193 7.95 -2.78 6.21
C LYS A 193 7.71 -3.53 4.89
N LEU A 194 8.66 -4.36 4.51
CA LEU A 194 8.50 -5.32 3.41
C LEU A 194 7.46 -6.37 3.81
N HIS A 195 6.38 -6.51 3.02
CA HIS A 195 5.31 -7.47 3.30
C HIS A 195 4.51 -7.78 2.04
N ASN A 196 4.22 -9.07 1.86
CA ASN A 196 3.35 -9.60 0.81
C ASN A 196 1.92 -9.74 1.35
N LEU A 197 0.93 -9.14 0.67
CA LEU A 197 -0.48 -9.15 1.10
C LEU A 197 -1.08 -10.57 1.16
N LEU A 198 -0.53 -11.53 0.42
CA LEU A 198 -0.92 -12.95 0.48
C LEU A 198 -0.43 -13.67 1.76
N GLU A 199 0.35 -12.99 2.59
CA GLU A 199 0.84 -13.48 3.88
C GLU A 199 0.20 -12.70 5.03
N ARG A 200 0.02 -13.37 6.17
CA ARG A 200 -0.46 -12.72 7.39
C ARG A 200 0.58 -11.73 7.91
N LEU A 201 0.16 -10.49 8.15
CA LEU A 201 1.00 -9.49 8.79
C LEU A 201 1.06 -9.76 10.32
N GLY A 202 2.08 -10.48 10.75
CA GLY A 202 2.28 -10.85 12.16
C GLY A 202 2.84 -9.71 13.03
N GLY A 203 2.64 -9.83 14.35
CA GLY A 203 3.26 -8.97 15.36
C GLY A 203 2.73 -7.54 15.42
N THR A 204 1.50 -7.31 14.96
CA THR A 204 0.84 -5.99 15.03
C THR A 204 -0.50 -6.10 15.74
N SER A 205 -0.87 -5.08 16.52
CA SER A 205 -2.23 -4.95 17.02
C SER A 205 -3.18 -4.57 15.86
N PRO A 206 -4.51 -4.55 16.07
CA PRO A 206 -5.46 -4.11 15.07
C PRO A 206 -5.34 -2.61 14.69
N PHE A 207 -5.81 -2.27 13.50
CA PHE A 207 -5.85 -0.94 12.90
C PHE A 207 -7.25 -0.34 12.94
N ASP A 208 -7.33 0.97 13.15
CA ASP A 208 -8.57 1.74 13.04
C ASP A 208 -8.93 2.00 11.58
N VAL A 209 -7.91 2.14 10.72
CA VAL A 209 -8.09 2.40 9.30
C VAL A 209 -7.11 1.58 8.47
N VAL A 210 -7.59 1.02 7.38
CA VAL A 210 -6.77 0.37 6.36
C VAL A 210 -7.04 1.02 5.01
N PHE A 211 -5.97 1.46 4.34
CA PHE A 211 -5.98 1.87 2.95
C PHE A 211 -5.37 0.73 2.14
N LEU A 212 -6.17 0.09 1.28
CA LEU A 212 -5.75 -1.00 0.39
C LEU A 212 -6.18 -0.62 -1.04
N ARG A 213 -5.49 0.36 -1.61
CA ARG A 213 -5.97 1.09 -2.77
C ARG A 213 -5.13 0.82 -4.01
N ASN A 214 -5.81 0.61 -5.15
CA ASN A 214 -5.17 0.48 -6.47
C ASN A 214 -4.17 -0.69 -6.54
N VAL A 215 -4.43 -1.76 -5.79
CA VAL A 215 -3.58 -2.95 -5.73
C VAL A 215 -4.36 -4.24 -5.97
N LEU A 216 -5.64 -4.32 -5.55
CA LEU A 216 -6.47 -5.52 -5.72
C LEU A 216 -6.63 -5.90 -7.19
N ILE A 217 -6.62 -4.91 -8.09
CA ILE A 217 -6.67 -5.09 -9.55
C ILE A 217 -5.55 -5.98 -10.15
N TYR A 218 -4.51 -6.31 -9.38
CA TYR A 218 -3.41 -7.18 -9.81
C TYR A 218 -3.57 -8.64 -9.40
N PHE A 219 -4.58 -8.97 -8.58
CA PHE A 219 -4.80 -10.29 -8.00
C PHE A 219 -6.05 -10.96 -8.61
N THR A 220 -6.09 -12.30 -8.57
CA THR A 220 -7.31 -13.06 -8.89
C THR A 220 -8.36 -12.87 -7.80
N ASP A 221 -9.63 -13.18 -8.09
CA ASP A 221 -10.71 -13.07 -7.10
C ASP A 221 -10.41 -13.88 -5.82
N GLU A 222 -9.88 -15.10 -5.96
CA GLU A 222 -9.46 -15.95 -4.83
C GLU A 222 -8.37 -15.30 -3.96
N ASP A 223 -7.37 -14.68 -4.61
CA ASP A 223 -6.31 -13.96 -3.90
C ASP A 223 -6.83 -12.67 -3.25
N GLN A 224 -7.75 -11.95 -3.91
CA GLN A 224 -8.41 -10.77 -3.34
C GLN A 224 -9.18 -11.16 -2.07
N GLU A 225 -9.98 -12.23 -2.10
CA GLU A 225 -10.70 -12.74 -0.93
C GLU A 225 -9.73 -13.09 0.21
N LYS A 226 -8.62 -13.77 -0.09
CA LYS A 226 -7.59 -14.10 0.90
C LYS A 226 -6.94 -12.86 1.52
N ILE A 227 -6.58 -11.88 0.69
CA ILE A 227 -6.02 -10.60 1.16
C ILE A 227 -7.01 -9.89 2.07
N LEU A 228 -8.28 -9.81 1.66
CA LEU A 228 -9.33 -9.16 2.43
C LEU A 228 -9.62 -9.90 3.75
N GLN A 229 -9.49 -11.22 3.78
CA GLN A 229 -9.53 -12.00 5.02
C GLN A 229 -8.40 -11.58 5.97
N HIS A 230 -7.15 -11.46 5.49
CA HIS A 230 -6.03 -10.99 6.31
C HIS A 230 -6.25 -9.56 6.83
N VAL A 231 -6.80 -8.68 5.99
CA VAL A 231 -7.17 -7.31 6.42
C VAL A 231 -8.25 -7.36 7.49
N ARG A 232 -9.26 -8.21 7.33
CA ARG A 232 -10.36 -8.36 8.29
C ARG A 232 -9.87 -8.86 9.66
N GLU A 233 -8.84 -9.68 9.70
CA GLU A 233 -8.20 -10.15 10.94
C GLU A 233 -7.48 -9.01 11.69
N LEU A 234 -7.07 -7.95 10.98
CA LEU A 234 -6.23 -6.88 11.51
C LEU A 234 -6.92 -5.51 11.59
N ILE A 235 -8.14 -5.37 11.10
CA ILE A 235 -8.93 -4.15 11.26
C ILE A 235 -9.86 -4.27 12.47
N LYS A 236 -10.03 -3.18 13.23
CA LYS A 236 -10.97 -3.16 14.35
C LYS A 236 -12.42 -3.29 13.86
N PRO A 237 -13.35 -3.82 14.68
CA PRO A 237 -14.76 -3.95 14.31
C PRO A 237 -15.42 -2.65 13.86
N ASP A 238 -15.00 -1.52 14.43
CA ASP A 238 -15.46 -0.16 14.15
C ASP A 238 -14.47 0.62 13.24
N GLY A 239 -13.59 -0.10 12.56
CA GLY A 239 -12.62 0.46 11.63
C GLY A 239 -13.16 0.59 10.21
N VAL A 240 -12.41 1.33 9.37
CA VAL A 240 -12.78 1.60 7.98
C VAL A 240 -11.70 1.12 7.01
N LEU A 241 -12.15 0.50 5.92
CA LEU A 241 -11.34 0.07 4.78
C LEU A 241 -11.62 0.99 3.58
N PHE A 242 -10.56 1.55 3.01
CA PHE A 242 -10.59 2.28 1.75
C PHE A 242 -9.98 1.45 0.62
N ILE A 243 -10.67 1.36 -0.52
CA ILE A 243 -10.15 0.76 -1.75
C ILE A 243 -10.03 1.80 -2.87
N GLY A 244 -9.46 1.43 -4.01
CA GLY A 244 -9.24 2.26 -5.18
C GLY A 244 -10.48 2.43 -6.06
N GLU A 245 -10.49 3.47 -6.89
CA GLU A 245 -11.66 3.85 -7.72
C GLU A 245 -12.09 2.80 -8.75
N SER A 246 -11.20 1.90 -9.15
CA SER A 246 -11.48 0.82 -10.11
C SER A 246 -11.73 -0.52 -9.44
N GLU A 247 -11.82 -0.56 -8.10
CA GLU A 247 -11.95 -1.77 -7.30
C GLU A 247 -13.37 -1.88 -6.72
N THR A 248 -13.84 -3.11 -6.51
CA THR A 248 -15.14 -3.39 -5.90
C THR A 248 -15.08 -4.69 -5.11
N LEU A 249 -15.79 -4.74 -3.99
CA LEU A 249 -15.89 -5.94 -3.15
C LEU A 249 -17.19 -6.72 -3.37
N ASN A 250 -18.10 -6.24 -4.23
CA ASN A 250 -19.49 -6.72 -4.30
C ASN A 250 -19.63 -8.18 -4.74
N ASN A 251 -18.67 -8.68 -5.53
CA ASN A 251 -18.68 -10.05 -6.05
C ASN A 251 -17.75 -11.00 -5.29
N LEU A 252 -17.22 -10.55 -4.14
CA LEU A 252 -16.22 -11.28 -3.36
C LEU A 252 -16.78 -11.65 -1.99
N ARG A 253 -16.32 -12.77 -1.43
CA ARG A 253 -16.65 -13.24 -0.08
C ARG A 253 -15.70 -12.60 0.95
N THR A 254 -15.93 -11.33 1.23
CA THR A 254 -14.98 -10.51 2.00
C THR A 254 -15.37 -10.34 3.47
N GLY A 255 -16.67 -10.37 3.75
CA GLY A 255 -17.22 -10.01 5.05
C GLY A 255 -16.96 -8.55 5.45
N PHE A 256 -16.90 -7.69 4.44
CA PHE A 256 -17.02 -6.25 4.55
C PHE A 256 -18.38 -5.81 4.00
N GLU A 257 -18.92 -4.76 4.60
CA GLU A 257 -20.13 -4.10 4.12
C GLU A 257 -19.79 -2.68 3.66
N GLN A 258 -20.46 -2.25 2.59
CA GLN A 258 -20.21 -0.96 1.98
C GLN A 258 -20.85 0.16 2.81
N LEU A 259 -20.06 1.17 3.17
CA LEU A 259 -20.53 2.39 3.84
C LEU A 259 -20.79 3.51 2.84
N ALA A 260 -19.90 3.64 1.86
CA ALA A 260 -19.96 4.64 0.80
C ALA A 260 -19.23 4.09 -0.44
N PRO A 261 -19.30 4.75 -1.61
CA PRO A 261 -18.49 4.33 -2.77
C PRO A 261 -17.02 4.16 -2.36
N ILE A 262 -16.42 2.99 -2.67
CA ILE A 262 -15.03 2.59 -2.35
C ILE A 262 -14.64 2.58 -0.86
N ILE A 263 -15.62 2.62 0.04
CA ILE A 263 -15.41 2.69 1.50
C ILE A 263 -16.26 1.63 2.19
N TYR A 264 -15.62 0.84 3.04
CA TYR A 264 -16.21 -0.34 3.64
C TYR A 264 -15.89 -0.41 5.13
N ARG A 265 -16.68 -1.18 5.89
CA ARG A 265 -16.34 -1.60 7.25
C ARG A 265 -16.49 -3.10 7.42
N PRO A 266 -15.85 -3.73 8.42
CA PRO A 266 -16.07 -5.14 8.70
C PRO A 266 -17.54 -5.41 9.01
N SER A 267 -18.14 -6.40 8.37
CA SER A 267 -19.47 -6.87 8.75
C SER A 267 -19.41 -7.44 10.16
N ALA A 268 -20.46 -7.22 10.95
CA ALA A 268 -20.60 -7.82 12.27
C ALA A 268 -20.37 -9.34 12.16
N ARG A 269 -19.49 -9.90 13.02
CA ARG A 269 -19.35 -11.35 13.09
C ARG A 269 -20.68 -11.89 13.55
N VAL A 270 -21.38 -12.63 12.69
CA VAL A 270 -22.47 -13.49 13.16
C VAL A 270 -21.79 -14.49 14.09
N SER A 271 -21.99 -14.34 15.40
CA SER A 271 -21.64 -15.37 16.35
C SER A 271 -22.42 -16.60 15.94
N SER A 272 -21.75 -17.58 15.32
CA SER A 272 -22.33 -18.91 15.18
C SER A 272 -22.72 -19.36 16.59
N PRO A 273 -23.94 -19.86 16.81
CA PRO A 273 -24.30 -20.42 18.11
C PRO A 273 -23.29 -21.53 18.41
N CYS A 274 -22.73 -21.53 19.61
CA CYS A 274 -22.00 -22.70 20.09
C CYS A 274 -22.91 -23.92 19.90
N ALA A 275 -22.46 -24.89 19.10
CA ALA A 275 -23.01 -26.22 19.06
C ALA A 275 -22.41 -27.04 20.21
#